data_AF-A0A7S4KAF3-F1
#
_entry.id   AF-A0A7S4KAF3-F1
#
_cell.length_a   1.000
_cell.length_b   1.000
_cell.length_c   1.000
_cell.angle_alpha   90.00
_cell.angle_beta   90.00
_cell.angle_gamma   90.00
#
_symmetry.space_group_name_H-M   'P 1'
#
loop_
_entity.id
_entity.type
_entity.pdbx_description
1 polymer ?
#
loop_
_entity_poly.entity_id
_entity_poly.type
_entity_poly.pdbx_seq_one_letter_code
_entity_poly.pdbx_strand_id
1 'polypeptide(L)'
;DWLVDNEGPGLCEICKRSIKEEMVLAVKASSAENGWEVAKALTTKTVRLSEHELLPTVDELVYRGGFPVSSMQVADRSFPLNLTLFAYSPFSPFDVAMSSIPSIAFELLVDNPTRSACNVTFGLTLPLLAE
;
A
#
# COMPACT_ATOMS: atom_id res chain seq x y z
N ASP A 1 -3.59 11.76 13.45
CA ASP A 1 -2.64 10.67 13.15
C ASP A 1 -3.38 9.50 12.53
N TRP A 2 -2.86 8.92 11.45
CA TRP A 2 -3.46 7.80 10.70
C TRP A 2 -2.72 6.49 11.02
N LEU A 3 -2.30 6.32 12.28
CA LEU A 3 -1.62 5.11 12.70
C LEU A 3 -2.57 3.94 12.53
N VAL A 4 -2.18 2.97 11.70
CA VAL A 4 -2.81 1.66 11.66
C VAL A 4 -2.30 0.94 12.91
N ASP A 5 -2.96 1.20 14.03
CA ASP A 5 -2.55 0.67 15.32
C ASP A 5 -2.68 -0.86 15.32
N ASN A 6 -1.53 -1.53 15.44
CA ASN A 6 -1.45 -2.97 15.58
C ASN A 6 -1.44 -3.35 17.06
N GLU A 7 -2.52 -3.07 17.77
CA GLU A 7 -2.61 -3.33 19.21
C GLU A 7 -2.73 -4.84 19.50
N GLY A 8 -1.78 -5.40 20.24
CA GLY A 8 -1.92 -6.65 20.97
C GLY A 8 -1.43 -6.46 22.41
N PRO A 9 -1.83 -7.29 23.40
CA PRO A 9 -2.53 -8.56 23.31
C PRO A 9 -3.79 -8.60 24.21
N GLY A 10 -5.00 -8.72 23.64
CA GLY A 10 -6.19 -8.82 24.49
C GLY A 10 -7.54 -9.11 23.82
N LEU A 11 -7.61 -9.42 22.53
CA LEU A 11 -8.90 -9.57 21.83
C LEU A 11 -9.02 -10.89 21.07
N CYS A 12 -10.28 -11.33 20.92
CA CYS A 12 -10.72 -12.71 20.72
C CYS A 12 -10.13 -13.45 19.51
N GLU A 13 -10.18 -14.78 19.56
CA GLU A 13 -9.63 -15.69 18.53
C GLU A 13 -10.17 -15.48 17.11
N ILE A 14 -11.35 -14.88 16.95
CA ILE A 14 -11.93 -14.56 15.64
C ILE A 14 -11.30 -13.29 15.04
N CYS A 15 -10.87 -12.34 15.88
CA CYS A 15 -10.26 -11.07 15.47
C CYS A 15 -8.74 -11.17 15.19
N LYS A 16 -8.09 -12.29 15.52
CA LYS A 16 -6.65 -12.51 15.26
C LYS A 16 -6.29 -12.54 13.76
N ARG A 17 -7.27 -12.72 12.86
CA ARG A 17 -7.03 -13.02 11.44
C ARG A 17 -7.16 -11.82 10.47
N SER A 18 -7.50 -10.61 10.93
CA SER A 18 -8.06 -9.61 10.00
C SER A 18 -7.14 -8.48 9.52
N ILE A 19 -6.00 -8.19 10.17
CA ILE A 19 -4.95 -7.25 9.67
C ILE A 19 -3.54 -7.67 10.12
N LYS A 20 -3.41 -8.36 11.26
CA LYS A 20 -2.11 -8.72 11.87
C LYS A 20 -1.15 -9.53 10.98
N GLU A 21 -1.65 -10.15 9.93
CA GLU A 21 -0.90 -11.04 9.04
C GLU A 21 -0.87 -10.54 7.59
N GLU A 22 -1.46 -9.38 7.28
CA GLU A 22 -1.56 -8.87 5.92
C GLU A 22 -0.64 -7.68 5.71
N MET A 23 0.19 -7.74 4.67
CA MET A 23 0.89 -6.57 4.16
C MET A 23 -0.15 -5.62 3.54
N VAL A 24 -0.27 -4.42 4.08
CA VAL A 24 -1.17 -3.39 3.56
C VAL A 24 -0.38 -2.14 3.24
N LEU A 25 -0.48 -1.68 1.99
CA LEU A 25 -0.02 -0.36 1.56
C LEU A 25 -1.25 0.55 1.47
N ALA A 26 -1.25 1.65 2.21
CA ALA A 26 -2.29 2.66 2.20
C ALA A 26 -1.73 4.00 1.75
N VAL A 27 -2.56 4.78 1.06
CA VAL A 27 -2.25 6.12 0.61
C VAL A 27 -3.31 7.07 1.08
N LYS A 28 -2.88 8.20 1.64
CA LYS A 28 -3.74 9.33 1.94
C LYS A 28 -3.31 10.52 1.10
N ALA A 29 -4.26 11.14 0.41
CA ALA A 29 -4.07 12.37 -0.33
C ALA A 29 -5.01 13.44 0.24
N SER A 30 -4.52 14.66 0.39
CA SER A 30 -5.34 15.81 0.72
C SER A 30 -4.97 17.02 -0.15
N SER A 31 -5.95 17.84 -0.49
CA SER A 31 -5.69 19.12 -1.15
C SER A 31 -5.35 20.18 -0.12
N ALA A 32 -4.30 20.96 -0.39
CA ALA A 32 -3.94 22.12 0.41
C ALA A 32 -4.95 23.27 0.26
N GLU A 33 -5.72 23.31 -0.83
CA GLU A 33 -6.58 24.45 -1.20
C GLU A 33 -8.07 24.11 -1.14
N ASN A 34 -8.47 22.94 -1.67
CA ASN A 34 -9.87 22.57 -1.88
C ASN A 34 -10.46 21.73 -0.74
N GLY A 35 -9.68 21.46 0.31
CA GLY A 35 -10.13 20.83 1.55
C GLY A 35 -10.59 19.37 1.45
N TRP A 36 -10.48 18.72 0.29
CA TRP A 36 -10.76 17.28 0.18
C TRP A 36 -9.62 16.46 0.78
N GLU A 37 -9.97 15.34 1.39
CA GLU A 37 -9.06 14.33 1.91
C GLU A 37 -9.61 12.95 1.56
N VAL A 38 -8.76 12.09 1.00
CA VAL A 38 -9.11 10.72 0.60
C VAL A 38 -8.00 9.78 1.06
N ALA A 39 -8.38 8.75 1.83
CA ALA A 39 -7.50 7.67 2.26
C ALA A 39 -7.98 6.35 1.68
N LYS A 40 -7.08 5.58 1.06
CA LYS A 40 -7.37 4.27 0.50
C LYS A 40 -6.27 3.25 0.74
N ALA A 41 -6.66 2.02 1.01
CA ALA A 41 -5.80 0.86 0.96
C ALA A 41 -5.64 0.38 -0.50
N LEU A 42 -4.41 0.10 -0.92
CA LEU A 42 -4.07 -0.44 -2.24
C LEU A 42 -4.32 -1.96 -2.30
N THR A 43 -5.55 -2.35 -2.00
CA THR A 43 -6.09 -3.69 -2.16
C THR A 43 -7.55 -3.56 -2.57
N THR A 44 -8.07 -4.55 -3.28
CA THR A 44 -9.51 -4.67 -3.58
C THR A 44 -10.26 -5.45 -2.50
N LYS A 45 -9.53 -6.08 -1.57
CA LYS A 45 -10.10 -6.79 -0.43
C LYS A 45 -10.37 -5.80 0.71
N THR A 46 -11.53 -5.93 1.34
CA THR A 46 -11.89 -5.15 2.53
C THR A 46 -10.84 -5.29 3.65
N VAL A 47 -10.38 -4.15 4.17
CA VAL A 47 -9.41 -4.05 5.28
C VAL A 47 -10.12 -3.49 6.51
N ARG A 48 -10.00 -4.15 7.67
CA ARG A 48 -10.70 -3.79 8.92
C ARG A 48 -9.80 -3.06 9.91
N LEU A 49 -9.90 -1.73 10.00
CA LEU A 49 -9.11 -0.95 10.97
C LEU A 49 -9.48 -1.27 12.41
N SER A 50 -10.77 -1.43 12.69
CA SER A 50 -11.30 -1.82 14.01
C SER A 50 -12.53 -2.71 13.87
N GLU A 51 -13.12 -3.12 14.99
CA GLU A 51 -14.36 -3.92 14.97
C GLU A 51 -15.52 -3.21 14.24
N HIS A 52 -15.48 -1.87 14.19
CA HIS A 52 -16.55 -1.04 13.61
C HIS A 52 -16.10 -0.20 12.41
N GLU A 53 -14.82 -0.23 12.05
CA GLU A 53 -14.26 0.66 11.03
C GLU A 53 -13.53 -0.10 9.93
N LEU A 54 -13.89 0.22 8.69
CA LEU A 54 -13.27 -0.33 7.49
C LEU A 54 -12.41 0.75 6.84
N LEU A 55 -11.20 0.38 6.41
CA LEU A 55 -10.40 1.25 5.57
C LEU A 55 -10.97 1.19 4.14
N PRO A 56 -11.28 2.34 3.51
CA PRO A 56 -11.71 2.35 2.13
C PRO A 56 -10.66 1.72 1.22
N THR A 57 -11.11 0.93 0.26
CA THR A 57 -10.25 0.21 -0.69
C THR A 57 -10.29 0.85 -2.06
N VAL A 58 -9.37 0.45 -2.93
CA VAL A 58 -9.40 0.84 -4.33
C VAL A 58 -10.37 -0.02 -5.13
N ASP A 59 -10.96 0.54 -6.18
CA ASP A 59 -11.91 -0.18 -7.03
C ASP A 59 -11.20 -1.28 -7.86
N GLU A 60 -10.06 -0.94 -8.47
CA GLU A 60 -9.32 -1.84 -9.35
C GLU A 60 -7.80 -1.64 -9.22
N LEU A 61 -7.07 -2.75 -9.38
CA LEU A 61 -5.61 -2.79 -9.47
C LEU A 61 -5.21 -3.49 -10.75
N VAL A 62 -4.46 -2.81 -11.59
CA VAL A 62 -3.91 -3.36 -12.84
C VAL A 62 -2.49 -3.84 -12.59
N TYR A 63 -2.33 -5.15 -12.42
CA TYR A 63 -1.03 -5.79 -12.21
C TYR A 63 -0.36 -6.17 -13.54
N ARG A 64 0.93 -5.86 -13.66
CA ARG A 64 1.79 -6.33 -14.75
C ARG A 64 3.12 -6.77 -14.16
N GLY A 65 3.37 -8.08 -14.16
CA GLY A 65 4.59 -8.67 -13.63
C GLY A 65 5.44 -9.32 -14.71
N GLY A 66 6.75 -9.11 -14.66
CA GLY A 66 7.73 -9.84 -15.47
C GLY A 66 9.10 -9.79 -14.78
N PHE A 67 9.67 -10.94 -14.45
CA PHE A 67 10.95 -10.98 -13.73
C PHE A 67 12.01 -10.10 -14.42
N PRO A 68 12.70 -9.20 -13.69
CA PRO A 68 12.73 -9.05 -12.23
C PRO A 68 11.81 -7.94 -11.66
N VAL A 69 10.96 -7.32 -12.49
CA VAL A 69 10.15 -6.15 -12.12
C VAL A 69 8.65 -6.44 -12.22
N SER A 70 7.91 -6.08 -11.18
CA SER A 70 6.46 -6.05 -11.18
C SER A 70 5.95 -4.64 -11.00
N SER A 71 4.81 -4.34 -11.61
CA SER A 71 4.13 -3.05 -11.50
C SER A 71 2.66 -3.25 -11.19
N MET A 72 2.09 -2.31 -10.45
CA MET A 72 0.71 -2.29 -10.05
C MET A 72 0.19 -0.86 -10.15
N GLN A 73 -0.76 -0.64 -11.05
CA GLN A 73 -1.40 0.66 -11.25
C GLN A 73 -2.75 0.69 -10.54
N VAL A 74 -3.01 1.78 -9.82
CA VAL A 74 -4.31 2.00 -9.17
C VAL A 74 -5.28 2.59 -10.18
N ALA A 75 -6.43 1.93 -10.35
CA ALA A 75 -7.53 2.40 -11.19
C ALA A 75 -8.75 2.65 -10.30
N ASP A 76 -8.89 3.90 -9.85
CA ASP A 76 -9.97 4.29 -8.95
C ASP A 76 -10.42 5.73 -9.26
N ARG A 77 -11.69 5.89 -9.64
CA ARG A 77 -12.22 7.21 -10.03
C ARG A 77 -12.42 8.16 -8.86
N SER A 78 -12.53 7.63 -7.65
CA SER A 78 -12.68 8.40 -6.42
C SER A 78 -11.33 8.84 -5.83
N PHE A 79 -10.22 8.32 -6.36
CA PHE A 79 -8.88 8.75 -5.97
C PHE A 79 -8.31 9.76 -6.99
N PRO A 80 -7.98 11.00 -6.59
CA PRO A 80 -7.68 12.08 -7.53
C PRO A 80 -6.26 12.09 -8.10
N LEU A 81 -5.39 11.18 -7.65
CA LEU A 81 -4.00 11.08 -8.09
C LEU A 81 -3.77 9.80 -8.88
N ASN A 82 -2.81 9.85 -9.80
CA ASN A 82 -2.35 8.67 -10.53
C ASN A 82 -1.25 7.99 -9.70
N LEU A 83 -1.49 6.74 -9.29
CA LEU A 83 -0.54 5.97 -8.49
C LEU A 83 -0.08 4.71 -9.23
N THR A 84 1.23 4.50 -9.26
CA THR A 84 1.83 3.25 -9.72
C THR A 84 2.88 2.78 -8.73
N LEU A 85 2.75 1.54 -8.26
CA LEU A 85 3.75 0.87 -7.44
C LEU A 85 4.58 -0.06 -8.32
N PHE A 86 5.90 0.07 -8.26
CA PHE A 86 6.84 -0.91 -8.78
C PHE A 86 7.44 -1.70 -7.62
N ALA A 87 7.65 -2.98 -7.85
CA ALA A 87 8.37 -3.87 -6.94
C ALA A 87 9.40 -4.63 -7.76
N TYR A 88 10.66 -4.62 -7.33
CA TYR A 88 11.71 -5.35 -8.03
C TYR A 88 12.74 -5.93 -7.07
N SER A 89 13.27 -7.09 -7.43
CA SER A 89 14.41 -7.69 -6.76
C SER A 89 15.71 -7.25 -7.45
N PRO A 90 16.83 -7.11 -6.70
CA PRO A 90 18.12 -6.93 -7.34
C PRO A 90 18.41 -8.13 -8.23
N PHE A 91 18.54 -7.88 -9.53
CA PHE A 91 18.91 -8.90 -10.50
C PHE A 91 19.88 -8.29 -11.52
N SER A 92 21.05 -8.89 -11.62
CA SER A 92 22.06 -8.54 -12.61
C SER A 92 22.57 -9.81 -13.27
N PRO A 93 22.37 -9.97 -14.59
CA PRO A 93 22.88 -11.12 -15.32
C PRO A 93 24.37 -11.33 -15.07
N PHE A 94 24.76 -12.57 -14.82
CA PHE A 94 26.14 -13.00 -14.52
C PHE A 94 26.75 -12.46 -13.22
N ASP A 95 25.99 -11.73 -12.41
CA ASP A 95 26.39 -11.31 -11.07
C ASP A 95 25.54 -12.05 -10.02
N VAL A 96 26.07 -13.18 -9.56
CA VAL A 96 25.43 -14.04 -8.55
C VAL A 96 25.37 -13.32 -7.21
N ALA A 97 26.40 -12.55 -6.85
CA ALA A 97 26.45 -11.88 -5.55
C ALA A 97 25.33 -10.84 -5.44
N MET A 98 25.13 -10.04 -6.47
CA MET A 98 24.04 -9.04 -6.52
C MET A 98 22.66 -9.70 -6.64
N SER A 99 22.52 -10.70 -7.50
CA SER A 99 21.23 -11.37 -7.73
C SER A 99 20.76 -12.25 -6.56
N SER A 100 21.65 -12.55 -5.61
CA SER A 100 21.35 -13.38 -4.44
C SER A 100 21.02 -12.55 -3.18
N ILE A 101 20.98 -11.22 -3.28
CA ILE A 101 20.61 -10.35 -2.15
C ILE A 101 19.11 -10.56 -1.85
N PRO A 102 18.73 -11.00 -0.63
CA PRO A 102 17.34 -11.23 -0.26
C PRO A 102 16.66 -9.90 0.06
N SER A 103 16.35 -9.13 -0.98
CA SER A 103 15.73 -7.81 -0.84
C SER A 103 14.71 -7.54 -1.95
N ILE A 104 13.74 -6.69 -1.64
CA ILE A 104 12.76 -6.16 -2.57
C ILE A 104 12.77 -4.64 -2.41
N ALA A 105 12.90 -3.93 -3.51
CA ALA A 105 12.72 -2.48 -3.55
C ALA A 105 11.29 -2.17 -4.02
N PHE A 106 10.65 -1.23 -3.33
CA PHE A 106 9.36 -0.67 -3.72
C PHE A 106 9.57 0.78 -4.18
N GLU A 107 9.14 1.09 -5.39
CA GLU A 107 9.15 2.44 -5.94
C GLU A 107 7.72 2.89 -6.17
N LEU A 108 7.35 4.02 -5.58
CA LEU A 108 6.01 4.56 -5.65
C LEU A 108 6.00 5.84 -6.48
N LEU A 109 5.42 5.74 -7.67
CA LEU A 109 5.24 6.86 -8.57
C LEU A 109 3.87 7.51 -8.34
N VAL A 110 3.90 8.81 -8.09
CA VAL A 110 2.72 9.62 -7.79
C VAL A 110 2.69 10.78 -8.77
N ASP A 111 1.68 10.80 -9.61
CA ASP A 111 1.43 11.91 -10.53
C ASP A 111 0.16 12.65 -10.08
N ASN A 112 0.27 13.97 -9.94
CA ASN A 112 -0.83 14.85 -9.54
C ASN A 112 -1.39 15.56 -10.79
N PRO A 113 -2.45 15.02 -11.42
CA PRO A 113 -3.07 15.66 -12.58
C PRO A 113 -3.94 16.87 -12.20
N THR A 114 -4.11 17.14 -10.90
CA THR A 114 -4.94 18.25 -10.44
C THR A 114 -4.20 19.58 -10.56
N ARG A 115 -4.95 20.69 -10.48
CA ARG A 115 -4.38 22.05 -10.57
C ARG A 115 -3.94 22.64 -9.23
N SER A 116 -4.16 21.91 -8.14
CA SER A 116 -3.89 22.37 -6.78
C SER A 116 -2.76 21.56 -6.16
N ALA A 117 -2.04 22.17 -5.22
CA ALA A 117 -1.07 21.45 -4.42
C ALA A 117 -1.76 20.36 -3.57
N CYS A 118 -1.13 19.18 -3.51
CA CYS A 118 -1.61 18.03 -2.77
C CYS A 118 -0.56 17.56 -1.78
N ASN A 119 -0.99 17.23 -0.57
CA ASN A 119 -0.19 16.49 0.40
C ASN A 119 -0.49 15.01 0.23
N VAL A 120 0.56 14.20 0.14
CA VAL A 120 0.43 12.76 -0.01
C VAL A 120 1.20 12.07 1.10
N THR A 121 0.60 11.07 1.72
CA THR A 121 1.17 10.30 2.81
C THR A 121 0.99 8.81 2.54
N PHE A 122 2.02 8.04 2.85
CA PHE A 122 2.06 6.60 2.59
C PHE A 122 2.22 5.84 3.88
N GLY A 123 1.49 4.73 3.97
CA GLY A 123 1.58 3.77 5.06
C GLY A 123 1.84 2.39 4.54
N LEU A 124 2.90 1.76 5.01
CA LEU A 124 3.19 0.37 4.72
C LEU A 124 3.23 -0.40 6.04
N THR A 125 2.35 -1.37 6.17
CA THR A 125 2.42 -2.37 7.24
C THR A 125 3.05 -3.62 6.67
N LEU A 126 4.16 -4.05 7.27
CA LEU A 126 4.78 -5.35 7.00
C LEU A 126 4.59 -6.23 8.23
N PRO A 127 3.82 -7.32 8.16
CA PRO A 127 3.71 -8.25 9.27
C PRO A 127 5.08 -8.90 9.49
N LEU A 128 5.57 -8.86 10.72
CA LEU A 128 6.67 -9.71 11.13
C LEU A 128 6.10 -11.12 11.24
N LEU A 129 6.60 -12.06 10.44
CA LEU A 129 6.37 -13.47 10.70
C LEU A 129 7.03 -13.78 12.05
N ALA A 130 6.20 -13.96 13.09
CA ALA A 130 6.66 -14.53 14.34
C ALA A 130 7.01 -16.00 14.08
N GLU A 131 8.26 -16.38 14.33
CA GLU A 131 8.71 -17.78 14.34
C GLU A 131 8.06 -18.58 15.48
#